data_AF-A0A532TIK8-F1
#
_entry.id   AF-A0A532TIK8-F1
#
_cell.length_a   1.000
_cell.length_b   1.000
_cell.length_c   1.000
_cell.angle_alpha   90.00
_cell.angle_beta   90.00
_cell.angle_gamma   90.00
#
_symmetry.space_group_name_H-M   'P 1'
#
loop_
_entity.id
_entity.type
_entity.pdbx_description
1 polymer ?
#
loop_
_entity_poly.entity_id
_entity_poly.type
_entity_poly.pdbx_seq_one_letter_code
_entity_poly.pdbx_strand_id
1 'polypeptide(L)'
;MLKFTINKFLDLRLEDGKTNVYVNNELFIHCKYILLDITLDKIEEFERIYSIDEAIERLNKYVEIPRDNKRKLFPETIFWAHCSNFQVWYENEYNTCLIHSNLAFPLLKELTKAGDTLAAKVFREEVAKRFEKSNMNVRQFLLYNHYLDCLNKEELDILLKQSKSSLIFSVTTQLKDLLNSNLANFKEIKELIDIIVFIDLVYNRNLIIHVLDKLNTKKRSHFARFLIFHLNYKEFISYKIPYGRFSTYFEDVLKNIYVNYPEIKEFLKSIDSGFLNNSLSLDESQSYGFVSYL
;
A
#
# COMPACT_ATOMS: atom_id res chain seq x y z
N MET A 1 28.99 -20.63 -13.36
CA MET A 1 27.83 -20.14 -12.57
C MET A 1 28.32 -19.87 -11.17
N LEU A 2 28.30 -18.60 -10.73
CA LEU A 2 28.64 -18.24 -9.34
C LEU A 2 27.37 -18.25 -8.50
N LYS A 3 27.47 -18.71 -7.26
CA LYS A 3 26.40 -18.69 -6.27
C LYS A 3 26.96 -18.21 -4.94
N PHE A 4 26.22 -17.34 -4.27
CA PHE A 4 26.54 -16.87 -2.93
C PHE A 4 25.30 -16.96 -2.05
N THR A 5 25.39 -17.70 -0.96
CA THR A 5 24.28 -17.91 -0.03
C THR A 5 24.42 -16.92 1.13
N ILE A 6 23.42 -16.04 1.31
CA ILE A 6 23.37 -15.09 2.43
C ILE A 6 22.88 -15.80 3.68
N ASN A 7 21.80 -16.58 3.54
CA ASN A 7 21.23 -17.40 4.60
C ASN A 7 20.46 -18.59 4.01
N LYS A 8 19.80 -19.38 4.85
CA LYS A 8 19.06 -20.58 4.42
C LYS A 8 17.93 -20.31 3.40
N PHE A 9 17.42 -19.09 3.33
CA PHE A 9 16.33 -18.70 2.43
C PHE A 9 16.78 -17.78 1.29
N LEU A 10 17.92 -17.13 1.39
CA LEU A 10 18.34 -16.08 0.46
C LEU A 10 19.70 -16.40 -0.18
N ASP A 11 19.72 -16.46 -1.51
CA ASP A 11 20.95 -16.63 -2.27
C ASP A 11 20.97 -15.80 -3.56
N LEU A 12 22.16 -15.42 -4.01
CA LEU A 12 22.39 -14.71 -5.26
C LEU A 12 23.11 -15.61 -6.24
N ARG A 13 22.74 -15.55 -7.51
CA ARG A 13 23.35 -16.35 -8.59
C ARG A 13 23.74 -15.46 -9.77
N LEU A 14 24.93 -15.69 -10.32
CA LEU A 14 25.36 -15.08 -11.58
C LEU A 14 25.03 -16.02 -12.73
N GLU A 15 24.02 -15.64 -13.50
CA GLU A 15 23.45 -16.40 -14.62
C GLU A 15 23.29 -15.47 -15.82
N ASP A 16 23.76 -15.88 -17.00
CA ASP A 16 23.70 -15.08 -18.24
C ASP A 16 24.23 -13.64 -18.10
N GLY A 17 25.31 -13.47 -17.31
CA GLY A 17 25.94 -12.17 -17.04
C GLY A 17 25.11 -11.24 -16.15
N LYS A 18 24.12 -11.78 -15.43
CA LYS A 18 23.17 -11.06 -14.59
C LYS A 18 23.12 -11.64 -13.18
N THR A 19 23.02 -10.75 -12.19
CA THR A 19 22.90 -11.15 -10.78
C THR A 19 21.42 -11.30 -10.42
N ASN A 20 21.01 -12.55 -10.22
CA ASN A 20 19.66 -12.94 -9.83
C ASN A 20 19.59 -13.17 -8.32
N VAL A 21 18.51 -12.69 -7.69
CA VAL A 21 18.22 -12.89 -6.27
C VAL A 21 17.16 -13.98 -6.14
N TYR A 22 17.42 -14.98 -5.31
CA TYR A 22 16.53 -16.09 -5.04
C TYR A 22 16.06 -16.08 -3.60
N VAL A 23 14.77 -16.33 -3.40
CA VAL A 23 14.17 -16.58 -2.08
C VAL A 23 13.59 -17.99 -2.09
N ASN A 24 14.02 -18.85 -1.18
CA ASN A 24 13.61 -20.24 -1.08
C ASN A 24 13.77 -21.02 -2.41
N ASN A 25 14.87 -20.78 -3.12
CA ASN A 25 15.16 -21.30 -4.47
C ASN A 25 14.23 -20.81 -5.60
N GLU A 26 13.31 -19.88 -5.33
CA GLU A 26 12.50 -19.23 -6.36
C GLU A 26 13.13 -17.90 -6.78
N LEU A 27 13.15 -17.64 -8.09
CA LEU A 27 13.67 -16.38 -8.62
C LEU A 27 12.77 -15.23 -8.15
N PHE A 28 13.32 -14.34 -7.33
CA PHE A 28 12.59 -13.19 -6.82
C PHE A 28 12.71 -12.01 -7.78
N ILE A 29 13.94 -11.59 -8.10
CA ILE A 29 14.19 -10.49 -9.04
C ILE A 29 15.59 -10.58 -9.62
N HIS A 30 15.77 -10.00 -10.81
CA HIS A 30 17.09 -9.64 -11.31
C HIS A 30 17.50 -8.29 -10.70
N CYS A 31 18.61 -8.27 -9.96
CA CYS A 31 19.12 -7.05 -9.36
C CYS A 31 19.61 -6.07 -10.44
N LYS A 32 18.91 -4.94 -10.61
CA LYS A 32 19.33 -3.85 -11.52
C LYS A 32 20.10 -2.74 -10.82
N TYR A 33 20.10 -2.74 -9.49
CA TYR A 33 20.53 -1.61 -8.68
C TYR A 33 21.56 -2.09 -7.69
N ILE A 34 22.76 -1.49 -7.70
CA ILE A 34 23.65 -1.27 -6.55
C ILE A 34 24.97 -0.74 -7.11
N LEU A 35 25.23 0.53 -6.78
CA LEU A 35 26.54 1.17 -6.58
C LEU A 35 26.22 2.64 -6.31
N LEU A 36 26.09 3.04 -5.06
CA LEU A 36 26.21 4.47 -4.74
C LEU A 36 27.68 4.82 -4.96
N ASP A 37 28.00 5.41 -6.11
CA ASP A 37 29.33 5.94 -6.40
C ASP A 37 29.51 7.24 -5.61
N ILE A 38 29.89 7.08 -4.34
CA ILE A 38 30.19 8.18 -3.43
C ILE A 38 31.70 8.41 -3.52
N THR A 39 32.06 9.55 -4.11
CA THR A 39 33.45 10.00 -4.13
C THR A 39 33.88 10.41 -2.71
N LEU A 40 35.13 10.14 -2.33
CA LEU A 40 35.63 10.31 -0.95
C LEU A 40 35.44 11.76 -0.41
N ASP A 41 35.44 12.74 -1.31
CA ASP A 41 35.20 14.16 -1.06
C ASP A 41 33.76 14.50 -0.64
N LYS A 42 32.81 13.57 -0.81
CA LYS A 42 31.41 13.76 -0.44
C LYS A 42 31.00 13.04 0.84
N ILE A 43 31.89 12.27 1.46
CA ILE A 43 31.57 11.43 2.64
C ILE A 43 31.02 12.27 3.80
N GLU A 44 31.51 13.50 4.00
CA GLU A 44 31.02 14.42 5.05
C GLU A 44 29.53 14.78 4.84
N GLU A 45 29.02 14.76 3.60
CA GLU A 45 27.59 14.99 3.29
C GLU A 45 26.68 13.81 3.74
N PHE A 46 27.27 12.64 4.06
CA PHE A 46 26.57 11.42 4.47
C PHE A 46 26.56 11.17 5.98
N GLU A 47 27.25 11.99 6.78
CA GLU A 47 27.23 11.85 8.25
C GLU A 47 25.82 12.03 8.86
N ARG A 48 24.87 12.57 8.09
CA ARG A 48 23.47 12.84 8.50
C ARG A 48 22.43 12.25 7.53
N ILE A 49 22.67 11.05 7.03
CA ILE A 49 21.70 10.34 6.19
C ILE A 49 21.18 9.13 6.95
N TYR A 50 19.86 9.02 7.05
CA TYR A 50 19.17 7.97 7.80
C TYR A 50 18.84 6.75 6.94
N SER A 51 18.84 6.87 5.60
CA SER A 51 18.59 5.75 4.66
C SER A 51 19.24 5.94 3.30
N ILE A 52 19.44 4.85 2.57
CA ILE A 52 19.87 4.90 1.17
C ILE A 52 18.90 5.67 0.27
N ASP A 53 17.60 5.65 0.58
CA ASP A 53 16.61 6.41 -0.18
C ASP A 53 16.86 7.92 -0.05
N GLU A 54 17.14 8.40 1.17
CA GLU A 54 17.51 9.79 1.43
C GLU A 54 18.84 10.17 0.76
N ALA A 55 19.82 9.25 0.73
CA ALA A 55 21.06 9.45 -0.04
C ALA A 55 20.79 9.64 -1.53
N ILE A 56 19.90 8.85 -2.12
CA ILE A 56 19.58 8.91 -3.55
C ILE A 56 18.84 10.20 -3.89
N GLU A 57 17.86 10.59 -3.07
CA GLU A 57 17.14 11.87 -3.22
C GLU A 57 18.10 13.07 -3.17
N ARG A 58 19.02 13.11 -2.19
CA ARG A 58 19.99 14.20 -2.08
C ARG A 58 20.97 14.25 -3.23
N LEU A 59 21.39 13.10 -3.75
CA LEU A 59 22.36 13.04 -4.83
C LEU A 59 21.76 13.30 -6.21
N ASN A 60 20.43 13.18 -6.39
CA ASN A 60 19.79 13.10 -7.71
C ASN A 60 20.49 12.10 -8.65
N LYS A 61 21.19 11.12 -8.08
CA LYS A 61 21.98 10.12 -8.81
C LYS A 61 21.40 8.75 -8.50
N TYR A 62 20.59 8.25 -9.43
CA TYR A 62 20.59 6.82 -9.66
C TYR A 62 21.87 6.49 -10.43
N VAL A 63 22.76 5.71 -9.83
CA VAL A 63 23.75 4.99 -10.64
C VAL A 63 23.06 3.73 -11.14
N GLU A 64 22.14 3.88 -12.10
CA GLU A 64 22.06 2.84 -13.12
C GLU A 64 23.39 2.95 -13.85
N ILE A 65 24.24 1.92 -13.79
CA ILE A 65 25.48 1.89 -14.57
C ILE A 65 25.07 2.19 -16.02
N PRO A 66 25.42 3.36 -16.58
CA PRO A 66 24.98 3.73 -17.92
C PRO A 66 25.39 2.62 -18.89
N ARG A 67 24.56 2.30 -19.88
CA ARG A 67 24.85 1.21 -20.83
C ARG A 67 26.24 1.36 -21.48
N ASP A 68 26.74 2.58 -21.61
CA ASP A 68 28.08 2.88 -22.14
C ASP A 68 29.23 2.64 -21.14
N ASN A 69 28.98 2.68 -19.82
CA ASN A 69 29.96 2.38 -18.76
C ASN A 69 29.95 0.92 -18.28
N LYS A 70 28.96 0.11 -18.71
CA LYS A 70 28.98 -1.36 -18.48
C LYS A 70 30.23 -2.03 -19.05
N ARG A 71 30.95 -1.38 -19.97
CA ARG A 71 32.21 -1.87 -20.55
C ARG A 71 33.40 -1.85 -19.59
N LYS A 72 33.30 -1.30 -18.38
CA LYS A 72 34.43 -1.26 -17.40
C LYS A 72 34.29 -2.18 -16.18
N LEU A 73 33.11 -2.72 -15.88
CA LEU A 73 32.92 -3.60 -14.72
C LEU A 73 32.46 -4.98 -15.16
N PHE A 74 33.26 -5.99 -14.85
CA PHE A 74 32.96 -7.39 -15.18
C PHE A 74 31.71 -7.85 -14.40
N PRO A 75 30.84 -8.70 -14.98
CA PRO A 75 29.65 -9.22 -14.31
C PRO A 75 29.92 -9.83 -12.93
N GLU A 76 31.08 -10.47 -12.78
CA GLU A 76 31.57 -11.05 -11.52
C GLU A 76 31.84 -9.97 -10.46
N THR A 77 32.41 -8.83 -10.84
CA THR A 77 32.66 -7.71 -9.92
C THR A 77 31.35 -7.14 -9.40
N ILE A 78 30.37 -6.95 -10.29
CA ILE A 78 29.02 -6.47 -9.93
C ILE A 78 28.33 -7.50 -9.03
N PHE A 79 28.44 -8.79 -9.35
CA PHE A 79 27.92 -9.88 -8.53
C PHE A 79 28.44 -9.83 -7.10
N TRP A 80 29.75 -9.71 -6.91
CA TRP A 80 30.34 -9.63 -5.56
C TRP A 80 29.92 -8.36 -4.82
N ALA A 81 29.83 -7.21 -5.50
CA ALA A 81 29.32 -5.99 -4.89
C ALA A 81 27.86 -6.15 -4.39
N HIS A 82 26.98 -6.79 -5.17
CA HIS A 82 25.63 -7.12 -4.70
C HIS A 82 25.66 -8.07 -3.50
N CYS A 83 26.47 -9.13 -3.55
CA CYS A 83 26.59 -10.10 -2.47
C CYS A 83 27.01 -9.42 -1.16
N SER A 84 28.00 -8.52 -1.20
CA SER A 84 28.45 -7.77 -0.04
C SER A 84 27.34 -6.88 0.53
N ASN A 85 26.58 -6.17 -0.29
CA ASN A 85 25.47 -5.33 0.20
C ASN A 85 24.37 -6.15 0.87
N PHE A 86 23.99 -7.29 0.28
CA PHE A 86 23.00 -8.19 0.86
C PHE A 86 23.51 -8.86 2.14
N GLN A 87 24.80 -9.19 2.19
CA GLN A 87 25.44 -9.77 3.37
C GLN A 87 25.40 -8.77 4.53
N VAL A 88 25.83 -7.53 4.29
CA VAL A 88 25.79 -6.46 5.30
C VAL A 88 24.35 -6.16 5.74
N TRP A 89 23.39 -6.13 4.80
CA TRP A 89 21.98 -5.98 5.12
C TRP A 89 21.47 -7.08 6.05
N TYR A 90 21.82 -8.35 5.78
CA TYR A 90 21.45 -9.49 6.63
C TYR A 90 22.14 -9.47 7.99
N GLU A 91 23.45 -9.20 8.03
CA GLU A 91 24.24 -9.12 9.27
C GLU A 91 23.77 -8.01 10.21
N ASN A 92 23.16 -6.96 9.65
CA ASN A 92 22.52 -5.88 10.40
C ASN A 92 21.02 -6.11 10.60
N GLU A 93 20.62 -7.37 10.79
CA GLU A 93 19.25 -7.77 11.10
C GLU A 93 18.21 -7.21 10.12
N TYR A 94 18.54 -7.25 8.82
CA TYR A 94 17.69 -6.72 7.75
C TYR A 94 17.36 -5.23 7.86
N ASN A 95 18.25 -4.42 8.44
CA ASN A 95 18.07 -2.97 8.55
C ASN A 95 17.70 -2.34 7.19
N THR A 96 16.45 -1.89 7.06
CA THR A 96 15.87 -1.40 5.79
C THR A 96 16.49 -0.10 5.29
N CYS A 97 17.38 0.52 6.06
CA CYS A 97 18.16 1.68 5.65
C CYS A 97 19.37 1.32 4.77
N LEU A 98 19.80 0.05 4.76
CA LEU A 98 21.04 -0.42 4.11
C LEU A 98 20.88 -0.91 2.67
N ILE A 99 19.64 -1.06 2.20
CA ILE A 99 19.30 -1.27 0.79
C ILE A 99 18.05 -0.45 0.46
N HIS A 100 17.88 -0.04 -0.79
CA HIS A 100 16.77 0.80 -1.22
C HIS A 100 15.40 0.18 -0.86
N SER A 101 14.44 0.99 -0.42
CA SER A 101 13.14 0.51 0.09
C SER A 101 12.34 -0.31 -0.92
N ASN A 102 12.37 0.05 -2.21
CA ASN A 102 11.76 -0.73 -3.30
C ASN A 102 12.27 -2.17 -3.42
N LEU A 103 13.43 -2.48 -2.85
CA LEU A 103 13.97 -3.84 -2.76
C LEU A 103 13.78 -4.42 -1.35
N ALA A 104 14.14 -3.66 -0.31
CA ALA A 104 14.10 -4.09 1.08
C ALA A 104 12.71 -4.63 1.46
N PHE A 105 11.66 -3.86 1.13
CA PHE A 105 10.31 -4.14 1.59
C PHE A 105 9.68 -5.36 0.92
N PRO A 106 9.72 -5.49 -0.43
CA PRO A 106 9.22 -6.70 -1.09
C PRO A 106 10.05 -7.94 -0.74
N LEU A 107 11.37 -7.80 -0.56
CA LEU A 107 12.23 -8.92 -0.19
C LEU A 107 11.93 -9.44 1.23
N LEU A 108 11.73 -8.55 2.20
CA LEU A 108 11.29 -8.92 3.55
C LEU A 108 9.96 -9.68 3.54
N LYS A 109 9.01 -9.26 2.69
CA LYS A 109 7.73 -9.93 2.50
C LYS A 109 7.92 -11.37 2.01
N GLU A 110 8.77 -11.59 1.01
CA GLU A 110 9.03 -12.94 0.48
C GLU A 110 9.81 -13.81 1.47
N LEU A 111 10.79 -13.26 2.19
CA LEU A 111 11.51 -13.99 3.25
C LEU A 111 10.57 -14.41 4.39
N THR A 112 9.63 -13.55 4.75
CA THR A 112 8.58 -13.87 5.74
C THR A 112 7.75 -15.06 5.27
N LYS A 113 7.33 -15.09 4.00
CA LYS A 113 6.59 -16.23 3.42
C LYS A 113 7.42 -17.50 3.39
N ALA A 114 8.73 -17.39 3.17
CA ALA A 114 9.66 -18.51 3.20
C ALA A 114 9.88 -19.08 4.62
N GLY A 115 9.40 -18.39 5.67
CA GLY A 115 9.51 -18.83 7.06
C GLY A 115 10.73 -18.27 7.80
N ASP A 116 11.31 -17.16 7.32
CA ASP A 116 12.31 -16.41 8.06
C ASP A 116 11.67 -15.61 9.19
N THR A 117 11.86 -16.08 10.43
CA THR A 117 11.29 -15.46 11.63
C THR A 117 11.90 -14.10 11.94
N LEU A 118 13.17 -13.88 11.61
CA LEU A 118 13.83 -12.58 11.79
C LEU A 118 13.28 -11.59 10.76
N ALA A 119 13.17 -11.99 9.49
CA ALA A 119 12.56 -11.15 8.47
C ALA A 119 11.09 -10.84 8.81
N ALA A 120 10.33 -11.82 9.31
CA ALA A 120 8.95 -11.62 9.75
C ALA A 120 8.81 -10.60 10.88
N LYS A 121 9.75 -10.61 11.83
CA LYS A 121 9.80 -9.61 12.91
C LYS A 121 10.08 -8.22 12.34
N VAL A 122 11.17 -8.07 11.57
CA VAL A 122 11.61 -6.79 11.01
C VAL A 122 10.56 -6.20 10.05
N PHE A 123 9.95 -7.05 9.23
CA PHE A 123 8.88 -6.66 8.31
C PHE A 123 7.68 -6.05 9.06
N ARG A 124 7.22 -6.72 10.13
CA ARG A 124 6.10 -6.22 10.95
C ARG A 124 6.43 -4.88 11.62
N GLU A 125 7.61 -4.77 12.21
CA GLU A 125 8.08 -3.55 12.88
C GLU A 125 8.17 -2.37 11.89
N GLU A 126 8.73 -2.60 10.70
CA GLU A 126 8.89 -1.54 9.71
C GLU A 126 7.55 -1.14 9.08
N VAL A 127 6.62 -2.09 8.86
CA VAL A 127 5.23 -1.78 8.47
C VAL A 127 4.55 -0.90 9.52
N ALA A 128 4.63 -1.27 10.81
CA ALA A 128 4.04 -0.49 11.89
C ALA A 128 4.66 0.91 12.00
N LYS A 129 5.99 1.00 11.99
CA LYS A 129 6.74 2.26 12.06
C LYS A 129 6.41 3.22 10.91
N ARG A 130 6.36 2.71 9.67
CA ARG A 130 6.01 3.52 8.49
C ARG A 130 4.55 3.94 8.54
N PHE A 131 3.66 3.05 8.94
CA PHE A 131 2.26 3.40 9.08
C PHE A 131 2.07 4.51 10.14
N GLU A 132 2.73 4.42 11.28
CA GLU A 132 2.63 5.40 12.35
C GLU A 132 3.21 6.76 11.95
N LYS A 133 4.43 6.78 11.39
CA LYS A 133 5.22 8.02 11.22
C LYS A 133 5.10 8.67 9.85
N SER A 134 4.61 7.98 8.83
CA SER A 134 4.59 8.50 7.47
C SER A 134 3.32 9.29 7.13
N ASN A 135 3.38 10.05 6.03
CA ASN A 135 2.25 10.79 5.48
C ASN A 135 1.16 9.85 4.91
N MET A 136 0.04 10.43 4.50
CA MET A 136 -1.10 9.64 4.01
C MET A 136 -0.82 8.83 2.74
N ASN A 137 0.04 9.30 1.84
CA ASN A 137 0.37 8.56 0.62
C ASN A 137 1.06 7.23 0.95
N VAL A 138 1.99 7.25 1.92
CA VAL A 138 2.65 6.03 2.38
C VAL A 138 1.67 5.11 3.11
N ARG A 139 0.78 5.66 3.95
CA ARG A 139 -0.25 4.86 4.64
C ARG A 139 -1.22 4.20 3.66
N GLN A 140 -1.66 4.94 2.64
CA GLN A 140 -2.48 4.43 1.53
C GLN A 140 -1.75 3.32 0.78
N PHE A 141 -0.48 3.52 0.44
CA PHE A 141 0.32 2.48 -0.19
C PHE A 141 0.40 1.19 0.64
N LEU A 142 0.60 1.32 1.96
CA LEU A 142 0.66 0.17 2.88
C LEU A 142 -0.69 -0.56 2.97
N LEU A 143 -1.80 0.18 3.01
CA LEU A 143 -3.15 -0.36 3.04
C LEU A 143 -3.50 -1.07 1.71
N TYR A 144 -3.27 -0.40 0.58
CA TYR A 144 -3.59 -0.89 -0.76
C TYR A 144 -2.85 -2.19 -1.11
N ASN A 145 -1.56 -2.28 -0.73
CA ASN A 145 -0.75 -3.46 -1.03
C ASN A 145 -0.83 -4.55 0.05
N HIS A 146 -1.80 -4.43 0.97
CA HIS A 146 -2.06 -5.39 2.04
C HIS A 146 -0.83 -5.68 2.92
N TYR A 147 -0.05 -4.63 3.22
CA TYR A 147 1.12 -4.77 4.09
C TYR A 147 0.74 -4.91 5.56
N LEU A 148 -0.42 -4.40 6.00
CA LEU A 148 -0.88 -4.54 7.38
C LEU A 148 -1.30 -5.97 7.74
N ASP A 149 -1.55 -6.84 6.76
CA ASP A 149 -1.92 -8.25 6.96
C ASP A 149 -0.86 -9.04 7.74
N CYS A 150 0.38 -8.56 7.81
CA CYS A 150 1.42 -9.20 8.60
C CYS A 150 1.25 -8.97 10.10
N LEU A 151 0.46 -7.98 10.52
CA LEU A 151 0.23 -7.65 11.93
C LEU A 151 -0.90 -8.52 12.48
N ASN A 152 -0.73 -9.00 13.71
CA ASN A 152 -1.81 -9.66 14.41
C ASN A 152 -2.84 -8.62 14.89
N LYS A 153 -3.99 -9.10 15.39
CA LYS A 153 -5.09 -8.23 15.85
C LYS A 153 -4.66 -7.24 16.94
N GLU A 154 -3.83 -7.68 17.89
CA GLU A 154 -3.38 -6.85 19.01
C GLU A 154 -2.41 -5.77 18.55
N GLU A 155 -1.45 -6.14 17.68
CA GLU A 155 -0.49 -5.23 17.05
C GLU A 155 -1.21 -4.16 16.21
N LEU A 156 -2.16 -4.61 15.39
CA LEU A 156 -2.98 -3.73 14.58
C LEU A 156 -3.82 -2.78 15.45
N ASP A 157 -4.41 -3.29 16.54
CA ASP A 157 -5.17 -2.49 17.50
C ASP A 157 -4.31 -1.43 18.20
N ILE A 158 -3.07 -1.75 18.58
CA ILE A 158 -2.13 -0.79 19.18
C ILE A 158 -1.77 0.29 18.16
N LEU A 159 -1.33 -0.12 16.96
CA LEU A 159 -0.91 0.78 15.88
C LEU A 159 -2.00 1.80 15.55
N LEU A 160 -3.23 1.30 15.35
CA LEU A 160 -4.35 2.14 14.97
C LEU A 160 -4.97 2.89 16.14
N LYS A 161 -4.78 2.47 17.40
CA LYS A 161 -5.07 3.32 18.59
C LYS A 161 -4.13 4.51 18.65
N GLN A 162 -2.83 4.30 18.41
CA GLN A 162 -1.82 5.35 18.41
C GLN A 162 -2.02 6.33 17.25
N SER A 163 -2.34 5.82 16.06
CA SER A 163 -2.61 6.65 14.88
C SER A 163 -4.07 7.09 14.75
N LYS A 164 -4.94 6.78 15.73
CA LYS A 164 -6.41 6.85 15.60
C LYS A 164 -6.91 8.24 15.21
N SER A 165 -6.55 9.24 16.00
CA SER A 165 -7.06 10.60 15.85
C SER A 165 -6.56 11.24 14.56
N SER A 166 -5.27 11.07 14.24
CA SER A 166 -4.66 11.63 13.03
C SER A 166 -5.14 10.93 11.76
N LEU A 167 -5.29 9.60 11.78
CA LEU A 167 -5.77 8.84 10.62
C LEU A 167 -7.24 9.13 10.34
N ILE A 168 -8.11 9.07 11.36
CA ILE A 168 -9.54 9.39 11.19
C ILE A 168 -9.71 10.83 10.72
N PHE A 169 -9.03 11.78 11.36
CA PHE A 169 -9.12 13.18 10.97
C PHE A 169 -8.66 13.39 9.53
N SER A 170 -7.51 12.82 9.15
CA SER A 170 -6.96 13.00 7.80
C SER A 170 -7.84 12.37 6.72
N VAL A 171 -8.26 11.11 6.90
CA VAL A 171 -9.07 10.39 5.91
C VAL A 171 -10.46 11.04 5.77
N THR A 172 -11.09 11.40 6.89
CA THR A 172 -12.40 12.06 6.85
C THR A 172 -12.34 13.48 6.27
N THR A 173 -11.24 14.20 6.48
CA THR A 173 -11.04 15.55 5.90
C THR A 173 -10.79 15.45 4.40
N GLN A 174 -9.86 14.59 3.96
CA GLN A 174 -9.59 14.39 2.52
C GLN A 174 -10.83 13.94 1.76
N LEU A 175 -11.60 12.99 2.31
CA LEU A 175 -12.82 12.54 1.66
C LEU A 175 -13.86 13.66 1.60
N LYS A 176 -14.02 14.48 2.64
CA LYS A 176 -14.91 15.64 2.61
C LYS A 176 -14.47 16.65 1.55
N ASP A 177 -13.17 16.94 1.47
CA ASP A 177 -12.63 17.91 0.52
C ASP A 177 -12.84 17.43 -0.92
N LEU A 178 -12.58 16.15 -1.20
CA LEU A 178 -12.85 15.54 -2.50
C LEU A 178 -14.33 15.57 -2.85
N LEU A 179 -15.21 15.14 -1.94
CA LEU A 179 -16.66 15.19 -2.15
C LEU A 179 -17.20 16.62 -2.27
N ASN A 180 -16.45 17.61 -1.79
CA ASN A 180 -16.78 19.01 -1.93
C ASN A 180 -16.26 19.65 -3.20
N SER A 181 -15.20 19.10 -3.79
CA SER A 181 -14.61 19.55 -5.04
C SER A 181 -15.49 19.18 -6.25
N ASN A 182 -15.48 20.03 -7.28
CA ASN A 182 -16.15 19.74 -8.55
C ASN A 182 -15.31 18.83 -9.47
N LEU A 183 -14.08 18.47 -9.06
CA LEU A 183 -13.07 17.73 -9.81
C LEU A 183 -12.68 16.42 -9.09
N ALA A 184 -13.63 15.82 -8.38
CA ALA A 184 -13.32 14.67 -7.54
C ALA A 184 -12.92 13.47 -8.41
N ASN A 185 -11.69 13.01 -8.24
CA ASN A 185 -11.20 11.80 -8.88
C ASN A 185 -11.90 10.58 -8.26
N PHE A 186 -12.71 9.87 -9.05
CA PHE A 186 -13.46 8.68 -8.61
C PHE A 186 -12.52 7.64 -7.98
N LYS A 187 -11.30 7.50 -8.51
CA LYS A 187 -10.29 6.59 -8.00
C LYS A 187 -9.86 6.95 -6.57
N GLU A 188 -9.59 8.23 -6.30
CA GLU A 188 -9.18 8.69 -4.96
C GLU A 188 -10.30 8.56 -3.94
N ILE A 189 -11.55 8.85 -4.33
CA ILE A 189 -12.71 8.63 -3.47
C ILE A 189 -12.84 7.14 -3.12
N LYS A 190 -12.72 6.26 -4.12
CA LYS A 190 -12.76 4.80 -3.95
C LYS A 190 -11.71 4.35 -2.92
N GLU A 191 -10.47 4.77 -3.12
CA GLU A 191 -9.35 4.43 -2.24
C GLU A 191 -9.56 4.89 -0.79
N LEU A 192 -10.08 6.11 -0.57
CA LEU A 192 -10.38 6.58 0.78
C LEU A 192 -11.53 5.81 1.44
N ILE A 193 -12.55 5.44 0.67
CA ILE A 193 -13.66 4.62 1.19
C ILE A 193 -13.15 3.24 1.61
N ASP A 194 -12.28 2.61 0.82
CA ASP A 194 -11.68 1.32 1.16
C ASP A 194 -10.97 1.36 2.52
N ILE A 195 -10.24 2.46 2.78
CA ILE A 195 -9.58 2.69 4.06
C ILE A 195 -10.59 2.89 5.19
N ILE A 196 -11.65 3.69 4.97
CA ILE A 196 -12.68 3.92 5.99
C ILE A 196 -13.40 2.61 6.34
N VAL A 197 -13.77 1.82 5.33
CA VAL A 197 -14.45 0.53 5.51
C VAL A 197 -13.54 -0.44 6.25
N PHE A 198 -12.25 -0.49 5.90
CA PHE A 198 -11.27 -1.28 6.64
C PHE A 198 -11.22 -0.87 8.12
N ILE A 199 -11.13 0.43 8.41
CA ILE A 199 -11.11 0.95 9.78
C ILE A 199 -12.43 0.60 10.50
N ASP A 200 -13.58 0.77 9.86
CA ASP A 200 -14.87 0.45 10.44
C ASP A 200 -15.00 -1.04 10.78
N LEU A 201 -14.57 -1.93 9.88
CA LEU A 201 -14.59 -3.38 10.06
C LEU A 201 -13.64 -3.84 11.16
N VAL A 202 -12.48 -3.22 11.28
CA VAL A 202 -11.49 -3.57 12.31
C VAL A 202 -11.93 -3.05 13.68
N TYR A 203 -12.40 -1.79 13.77
CA TYR A 203 -12.70 -1.12 15.04
C TYR A 203 -14.17 -1.17 15.49
N ASN A 204 -15.05 -1.79 14.70
CA ASN A 204 -16.49 -1.70 14.87
C ASN A 204 -16.92 -0.22 15.04
N ARG A 205 -16.56 0.59 14.04
CA ARG A 205 -16.86 2.02 13.98
C ARG A 205 -17.86 2.30 12.87
N ASN A 206 -18.37 3.52 12.92
CA ASN A 206 -19.38 4.05 12.00
C ASN A 206 -18.82 5.31 11.32
N LEU A 207 -17.57 5.27 10.85
CA LEU A 207 -16.91 6.40 10.19
C LEU A 207 -17.58 6.75 8.88
N ILE A 208 -18.06 5.76 8.12
CA ILE A 208 -18.92 5.99 6.95
C ILE A 208 -20.11 6.89 7.32
N ILE A 209 -20.81 6.54 8.42
CA ILE A 209 -21.99 7.30 8.89
C ILE A 209 -21.55 8.69 9.36
N HIS A 210 -20.42 8.79 10.07
CA HIS A 210 -19.87 10.08 10.47
C HIS A 210 -19.55 10.98 9.27
N VAL A 211 -19.06 10.43 8.15
CA VAL A 211 -18.84 11.20 6.92
C VAL A 211 -20.18 11.64 6.33
N LEU A 212 -21.16 10.74 6.22
CA LEU A 212 -22.50 11.03 5.71
C LEU A 212 -23.19 12.19 6.45
N ASP A 213 -23.11 12.19 7.78
CA ASP A 213 -23.70 13.24 8.64
C ASP A 213 -23.09 14.63 8.41
N LYS A 214 -21.87 14.69 7.90
CA LYS A 214 -21.16 15.96 7.64
C LYS A 214 -21.40 16.49 6.23
N LEU A 215 -22.02 15.72 5.34
CA LEU A 215 -22.37 16.14 3.99
C LEU A 215 -23.73 16.84 3.98
N ASN A 216 -23.91 17.81 3.08
CA ASN A 216 -25.23 18.36 2.78
C ASN A 216 -26.11 17.34 2.03
N THR A 217 -27.43 17.55 2.02
CA THR A 217 -28.41 16.58 1.50
C THR A 217 -28.11 16.10 0.07
N LYS A 218 -27.74 17.01 -0.84
CA LYS A 218 -27.43 16.67 -2.24
C LYS A 218 -26.19 15.77 -2.35
N LYS A 219 -25.09 16.16 -1.69
CA LYS A 219 -23.82 15.42 -1.70
C LYS A 219 -23.93 14.10 -0.94
N ARG A 220 -24.71 14.07 0.14
CA ARG A 220 -24.98 12.87 0.93
C ARG A 220 -25.69 11.80 0.11
N SER A 221 -26.75 12.16 -0.61
CA SER A 221 -27.47 11.21 -1.48
C SER A 221 -26.56 10.63 -2.55
N HIS A 222 -25.73 11.47 -3.18
CA HIS A 222 -24.76 11.03 -4.18
C HIS A 222 -23.69 10.09 -3.60
N PHE A 223 -23.08 10.47 -2.48
CA PHE A 223 -22.06 9.67 -1.80
C PHE A 223 -22.61 8.32 -1.32
N ALA A 224 -23.83 8.30 -0.77
CA ALA A 224 -24.45 7.04 -0.34
C ALA A 224 -24.73 6.11 -1.53
N ARG A 225 -25.18 6.64 -2.68
CA ARG A 225 -25.33 5.85 -3.92
C ARG A 225 -24.00 5.25 -4.35
N PHE A 226 -22.96 6.08 -4.42
CA PHE A 226 -21.60 5.63 -4.72
C PHE A 226 -21.18 4.51 -3.76
N LEU A 227 -21.35 4.71 -2.46
CA LEU A 227 -20.94 3.77 -1.43
C LEU A 227 -21.67 2.43 -1.59
N ILE A 228 -22.98 2.46 -1.82
CA ILE A 228 -23.78 1.25 -2.05
C ILE A 228 -23.27 0.50 -3.28
N PHE A 229 -23.00 1.19 -4.39
CA PHE A 229 -22.42 0.55 -5.58
C PHE A 229 -21.04 -0.05 -5.30
N HIS A 230 -20.18 0.70 -4.61
CA HIS A 230 -18.82 0.29 -4.28
C HIS A 230 -18.78 -0.92 -3.35
N LEU A 231 -19.59 -0.92 -2.31
CA LEU A 231 -19.70 -2.03 -1.35
C LEU A 231 -20.39 -3.28 -1.93
N ASN A 232 -21.26 -3.09 -2.93
CA ASN A 232 -21.92 -4.19 -3.65
C ASN A 232 -20.99 -4.83 -4.71
N TYR A 233 -19.87 -4.18 -5.03
CA TYR A 233 -18.90 -4.74 -5.94
C TYR A 233 -18.05 -5.81 -5.24
N LYS A 234 -17.93 -6.98 -5.88
CA LYS A 234 -17.24 -8.21 -5.42
C LYS A 234 -15.75 -8.04 -5.06
N GLU A 235 -15.17 -6.84 -5.15
CA GLU A 235 -13.74 -6.59 -4.92
C GLU A 235 -13.31 -6.53 -3.45
N PHE A 236 -14.23 -6.43 -2.49
CA PHE A 236 -13.88 -6.46 -1.05
C PHE A 236 -13.32 -7.82 -0.57
N ILE A 237 -13.32 -8.84 -1.44
CA ILE A 237 -12.69 -10.14 -1.23
C ILE A 237 -11.16 -10.02 -1.01
N SER A 238 -10.54 -8.88 -1.36
CA SER A 238 -9.10 -8.66 -1.17
C SER A 238 -8.65 -8.56 0.29
N TYR A 239 -9.51 -8.13 1.22
CA TYR A 239 -9.10 -7.89 2.61
C TYR A 239 -9.02 -9.13 3.51
N LYS A 240 -9.24 -10.35 2.98
CA LYS A 240 -9.35 -11.59 3.79
C LYS A 240 -10.29 -11.47 5.00
N ILE A 241 -11.22 -10.52 4.97
CA ILE A 241 -12.19 -10.31 6.03
C ILE A 241 -13.20 -11.46 5.93
N PRO A 242 -13.52 -12.16 7.03
CA PRO A 242 -14.55 -13.19 7.01
C PRO A 242 -15.84 -12.61 6.43
N TYR A 243 -16.37 -13.22 5.38
CA TYR A 243 -17.55 -12.73 4.65
C TYR A 243 -18.71 -12.36 5.59
N GLY A 244 -18.94 -13.16 6.65
CA GLY A 244 -19.96 -12.87 7.65
C GLY A 244 -19.78 -11.51 8.35
N ARG A 245 -18.53 -11.11 8.66
CA ARG A 245 -18.24 -9.84 9.34
C ARG A 245 -18.47 -8.65 8.41
N PHE A 246 -18.08 -8.79 7.15
CA PHE A 246 -18.38 -7.79 6.12
C PHE A 246 -19.89 -7.68 5.86
N SER A 247 -20.59 -8.81 5.75
CA SER A 247 -22.05 -8.85 5.54
C SER A 247 -22.81 -8.15 6.66
N THR A 248 -22.46 -8.41 7.93
CA THR A 248 -23.08 -7.73 9.07
C THR A 248 -22.81 -6.23 9.05
N TYR A 249 -21.57 -5.82 8.82
CA TYR A 249 -21.23 -4.40 8.70
C TYR A 249 -22.00 -3.70 7.57
N PHE A 250 -22.04 -4.34 6.40
CA PHE A 250 -22.76 -3.82 5.24
C PHE A 250 -24.25 -3.66 5.54
N GLU A 251 -24.88 -4.66 6.15
CA GLU A 251 -26.27 -4.57 6.59
C GLU A 251 -26.49 -3.42 7.59
N ASP A 252 -25.61 -3.25 8.56
CA ASP A 252 -25.75 -2.20 9.58
C ASP A 252 -25.61 -0.80 8.97
N VAL A 253 -24.66 -0.62 8.05
CA VAL A 253 -24.51 0.62 7.28
C VAL A 253 -25.75 0.88 6.43
N LEU A 254 -26.24 -0.12 5.70
CA LEU A 254 -27.45 0.01 4.88
C LEU A 254 -28.68 0.32 5.72
N LYS A 255 -28.89 -0.36 6.84
CA LYS A 255 -29.99 -0.11 7.77
C LYS A 255 -29.92 1.32 8.30
N ASN A 256 -28.74 1.79 8.68
CA ASN A 256 -28.56 3.16 9.14
C ASN A 256 -28.90 4.17 8.04
N ILE A 257 -28.39 3.95 6.81
CA ILE A 257 -28.68 4.82 5.67
C ILE A 257 -30.18 4.85 5.39
N TYR A 258 -30.84 3.69 5.40
CA TYR A 258 -32.26 3.56 5.15
C TYR A 258 -33.11 4.28 6.21
N VAL A 259 -32.75 4.18 7.49
CA VAL A 259 -33.50 4.80 8.59
C VAL A 259 -33.30 6.32 8.59
N ASN A 260 -32.06 6.78 8.46
CA ASN A 260 -31.70 8.17 8.75
C ASN A 260 -31.75 9.10 7.53
N TYR A 261 -31.73 8.56 6.31
CA TYR A 261 -31.67 9.36 5.08
C TYR A 261 -32.80 8.97 4.10
N PRO A 262 -34.04 9.42 4.37
CA PRO A 262 -35.21 9.08 3.56
C PRO A 262 -35.08 9.44 2.08
N GLU A 263 -34.28 10.45 1.74
CA GLU A 263 -33.95 10.84 0.36
C GLU A 263 -33.17 9.77 -0.42
N ILE A 264 -32.65 8.75 0.26
CA ILE A 264 -31.96 7.60 -0.35
C ILE A 264 -32.91 6.39 -0.49
N LYS A 265 -34.07 6.38 0.17
CA LYS A 265 -35.02 5.25 0.14
C LYS A 265 -35.53 4.92 -1.26
N GLU A 266 -35.78 5.92 -2.09
CA GLU A 266 -36.23 5.69 -3.47
C GLU A 266 -35.16 4.97 -4.31
N PHE A 267 -33.88 5.30 -4.10
CA PHE A 267 -32.78 4.61 -4.74
C PHE A 267 -32.65 3.16 -4.26
N LEU A 268 -32.75 2.91 -2.95
CA LEU A 268 -32.69 1.55 -2.41
C LEU A 268 -33.86 0.68 -2.91
N LYS A 269 -35.07 1.23 -3.00
CA LYS A 269 -36.23 0.55 -3.60
C LYS A 269 -36.00 0.20 -5.08
N SER A 270 -35.24 1.03 -5.81
CA SER A 270 -34.87 0.73 -7.20
C SER A 270 -33.88 -0.43 -7.30
N ILE A 271 -33.01 -0.62 -6.30
CA ILE A 271 -32.09 -1.76 -6.21
C ILE A 271 -32.85 -3.06 -5.94
N ASP A 272 -33.74 -3.07 -4.94
CA ASP A 272 -34.54 -4.24 -4.55
C ASP A 272 -35.53 -4.72 -5.63
N SER A 273 -35.94 -3.83 -6.54
CA SER A 273 -36.90 -4.15 -7.62
C SER A 273 -36.26 -4.70 -8.90
N GLY A 274 -34.94 -4.95 -8.93
CA GLY A 274 -34.30 -5.71 -10.02
C GLY A 274 -33.03 -5.12 -10.63
N PHE A 275 -32.47 -4.02 -10.10
CA PHE A 275 -31.27 -3.37 -10.65
C PHE A 275 -29.96 -4.19 -10.53
N LEU A 276 -29.98 -5.33 -9.81
CA LEU A 276 -28.85 -6.24 -9.66
C LEU A 276 -28.89 -7.49 -10.57
N ASN A 277 -29.91 -7.61 -11.42
CA ASN A 277 -29.95 -8.68 -12.42
C ASN A 277 -29.17 -8.28 -13.68
N ASN A 278 -27.84 -8.36 -13.60
CA ASN A 278 -26.89 -8.53 -14.72
C ASN A 278 -26.82 -7.47 -15.85
N SER A 279 -27.37 -6.26 -15.72
CA SER A 279 -27.43 -5.29 -16.84
C SER A 279 -26.70 -3.96 -16.65
N LEU A 280 -25.63 -3.91 -15.85
CA LEU A 280 -24.73 -2.75 -15.80
C LEU A 280 -23.34 -3.15 -16.28
N SER A 281 -23.13 -3.11 -17.59
CA SER A 281 -21.80 -2.74 -18.10
C SER A 281 -21.63 -1.26 -17.83
N LEU A 282 -20.69 -0.91 -16.97
CA LEU A 282 -20.23 0.46 -16.79
C LEU A 282 -19.53 0.89 -18.10
N ASP A 283 -20.29 1.49 -19.01
CA ASP A 283 -19.70 2.43 -19.94
C ASP A 283 -19.62 3.78 -19.18
N GLU A 284 -18.40 4.12 -18.77
CA GLU A 284 -18.03 5.03 -17.66
C GLU A 284 -18.38 6.52 -17.84
N SER A 285 -19.28 6.93 -18.73
CA SER A 285 -19.42 8.36 -19.09
C SER A 285 -20.78 9.02 -18.82
N GLN A 286 -21.83 8.29 -18.45
CA GLN A 286 -23.19 8.87 -18.52
C GLN A 286 -24.01 8.89 -17.23
N SER A 287 -23.70 8.07 -16.23
CA SER A 287 -24.54 7.95 -15.02
C SER A 287 -24.25 9.01 -13.95
N TYR A 288 -23.14 9.74 -14.08
CA TYR A 288 -22.81 10.89 -13.26
C TYR A 288 -22.75 12.11 -14.17
N GLY A 289 -23.79 12.94 -14.15
CA GLY A 289 -23.88 14.18 -14.93
C GLY A 289 -22.83 15.23 -14.52
N PHE A 290 -21.56 14.92 -14.76
CA PHE A 290 -20.47 15.86 -14.89
C PHE A 290 -20.31 16.09 -16.37
N VAL A 291 -20.71 17.29 -16.80
CA VAL A 291 -20.64 17.71 -18.19
C VAL A 291 -19.19 17.62 -18.64
N SER A 292 -18.93 16.75 -19.60
CA SER A 292 -17.71 16.76 -20.41
C SER A 292 -17.65 18.09 -21.16
N TYR A 293 -16.65 18.93 -20.85
CA TYR A 293 -16.17 19.91 -21.80
C TYR A 293 -14.73 19.57 -22.13
N LEU A 294 -14.49 19.54 -23.45
CA LEU A 294 -13.26 19.31 -24.20
C LEU A 294 -12.01 19.92 -23.57
#